data_AF-A0AAT9HCF2-F1
#
_entry.id   AF-A0AAT9HCF2-F1
#
_cell.length_a   1.000
_cell.length_b   1.000
_cell.length_c   1.000
_cell.angle_alpha   90.00
_cell.angle_beta   90.00
_cell.angle_gamma   90.00
#
_symmetry.space_group_name_H-M   'P 1'
#
loop_
_entity.id
_entity.type
_entity.pdbx_description
1 polymer ?
#
loop_
_entity_poly.entity_id
_entity_poly.type
_entity_poly.pdbx_seq_one_letter_code
_entity_poly.pdbx_strand_id
1 'polypeptide(L)'
;MKVPGTDPSYKKFIGFTDKNVLLDGLLTLHGTLATDGRHEKSGVRTIRVTGDDGSGGTLDVSLEGRPYPVRLVRAGKAGTLTFSDWGTDFDLEKPAEDETLDYGQELPTS
;
A
#
# COMPACT_ATOMS: atom_id res chain seq x y z
N MET A 1 19.53 1.77 -5.15
CA MET A 1 19.97 0.59 -4.38
C MET A 1 20.10 -0.60 -5.31
N LYS A 2 21.21 -1.34 -5.26
CA LYS A 2 21.42 -2.59 -5.99
C LYS A 2 21.74 -3.71 -5.01
N VAL A 3 21.02 -4.83 -5.11
CA VAL A 3 21.08 -5.99 -4.20
C VAL A 3 21.03 -7.29 -5.02
N PRO A 4 21.73 -8.37 -4.63
CA PRO A 4 21.58 -9.68 -5.24
C PRO A 4 20.14 -10.21 -5.08
N GLY A 5 19.53 -10.69 -6.16
CA GLY A 5 18.16 -11.24 -6.11
C GLY A 5 18.01 -12.51 -5.25
N THR A 6 19.12 -13.18 -4.94
CA THR A 6 19.15 -14.35 -4.04
C THR A 6 19.18 -13.98 -2.56
N ASP A 7 19.35 -12.70 -2.22
CA ASP A 7 19.47 -12.22 -0.84
C ASP A 7 18.21 -12.60 -0.02
N PRO A 8 18.36 -13.28 1.13
CA PRO A 8 17.23 -13.73 1.95
C PRO A 8 16.40 -12.58 2.53
N SER A 9 17.01 -11.44 2.81
CA SER A 9 16.30 -10.26 3.33
C SER A 9 15.48 -9.63 2.22
N TYR A 10 16.07 -9.44 1.04
CA TYR A 10 15.39 -8.89 -0.14
C TYR A 10 14.23 -9.79 -0.61
N LYS A 11 14.38 -11.13 -0.54
CA LYS A 11 13.31 -12.08 -0.84
C LYS A 11 12.06 -11.91 0.02
N LYS A 12 12.17 -11.42 1.26
CA LYS A 12 11.00 -11.14 2.11
C LYS A 12 10.26 -9.89 1.65
N PHE A 13 10.96 -8.93 1.06
CA PHE A 13 10.40 -7.67 0.60
C PHE A 13 9.87 -7.72 -0.83
N ILE A 14 10.37 -8.63 -1.68
CA ILE A 14 9.90 -8.72 -3.08
C ILE A 14 8.40 -9.06 -3.19
N GLY A 15 7.82 -9.72 -2.18
CA GLY A 15 6.36 -9.94 -2.10
C GLY A 15 5.55 -8.64 -2.09
N PHE A 16 6.13 -7.53 -1.60
CA PHE A 16 5.50 -6.20 -1.63
C PHE A 16 5.60 -5.52 -3.00
N THR A 17 6.44 -6.03 -3.91
CA THR A 17 6.49 -5.55 -5.31
C THR A 17 5.40 -6.19 -6.18
N ASP A 18 4.82 -7.32 -5.73
CA ASP A 18 3.61 -7.85 -6.33
C ASP A 18 2.40 -7.10 -5.77
N LYS A 19 1.73 -6.35 -6.64
CA LYS A 19 0.58 -5.52 -6.27
C LYS A 19 -0.57 -6.33 -5.70
N ASN A 20 -0.86 -7.53 -6.22
CA ASN A 20 -2.01 -8.30 -5.79
C ASN A 20 -1.76 -8.85 -4.37
N VAL A 21 -0.58 -9.44 -4.14
CA VAL A 21 -0.17 -9.93 -2.82
C VAL A 21 -0.17 -8.78 -1.79
N LEU A 22 0.35 -7.62 -2.18
CA LEU A 22 0.36 -6.43 -1.35
C LEU A 22 -1.06 -6.02 -0.94
N LEU A 23 -1.95 -5.84 -1.92
CA LEU A 23 -3.30 -5.33 -1.66
C LEU A 23 -4.15 -6.33 -0.86
N ASP A 24 -4.05 -7.62 -1.16
CA ASP A 24 -4.75 -8.67 -0.42
C ASP A 24 -4.33 -8.67 1.06
N GLY A 25 -3.02 -8.53 1.33
CA GLY A 25 -2.50 -8.46 2.71
C GLY A 25 -2.83 -7.16 3.46
N LEU A 26 -3.15 -6.08 2.74
CA LEU A 26 -3.38 -4.76 3.35
C LEU A 26 -4.84 -4.42 3.57
N LEU A 27 -5.71 -4.70 2.59
CA LEU A 27 -7.08 -4.16 2.53
C LEU A 27 -8.09 -4.91 3.41
N THR A 28 -7.64 -5.71 4.38
CA THR A 28 -8.53 -6.45 5.28
C THR A 28 -9.01 -5.57 6.42
N LEU A 29 -10.33 -5.34 6.47
CA LEU A 29 -11.03 -4.82 7.65
C LEU A 29 -11.47 -5.99 8.53
N HIS A 30 -11.36 -5.84 9.84
CA HIS A 30 -11.65 -6.92 10.79
C HIS A 30 -13.05 -6.74 11.37
N GLY A 31 -13.75 -7.84 11.59
CA GLY A 31 -15.10 -7.82 12.18
C GLY A 31 -16.22 -7.57 11.18
N THR A 32 -17.35 -7.09 11.69
CA THR A 32 -18.58 -6.89 10.90
C THR A 32 -18.42 -5.69 10.00
N LEU A 33 -18.64 -5.89 8.69
CA LEU A 33 -18.56 -4.80 7.72
C LEU A 33 -19.84 -3.98 7.69
N ALA A 34 -19.68 -2.66 7.73
CA ALA A 34 -20.77 -1.69 7.55
C ALA A 34 -20.29 -0.49 6.73
N THR A 35 -21.23 0.29 6.20
CA THR A 35 -20.93 1.58 5.57
C THR A 35 -21.08 2.70 6.57
N ASP A 36 -20.14 3.64 6.58
CA ASP A 36 -20.13 4.85 7.41
C ASP A 36 -20.24 6.11 6.53
N GLY A 37 -21.30 6.18 5.72
CA GLY A 37 -21.64 7.38 4.96
C GLY A 37 -20.65 7.76 3.84
N ARG A 38 -20.89 8.95 3.28
CA ARG A 38 -20.11 9.54 2.18
C ARG A 38 -19.10 10.55 2.72
N HIS A 39 -17.90 10.54 2.15
CA HIS A 39 -16.79 11.39 2.54
C HIS A 39 -16.08 11.97 1.31
N GLU A 40 -15.08 12.79 1.57
CA GLU A 40 -14.13 13.25 0.57
C GLU A 40 -12.70 13.02 1.08
N LYS A 41 -11.81 12.60 0.18
CA LYS A 41 -10.40 12.32 0.43
C LYS A 41 -9.58 12.82 -0.76
N SER A 42 -8.69 13.79 -0.53
CA SER A 42 -7.79 14.33 -1.56
C SER A 42 -8.53 14.77 -2.83
N GLY A 43 -9.71 15.39 -2.67
CA GLY A 43 -10.58 15.82 -3.77
C GLY A 43 -11.45 14.72 -4.38
N VAL A 44 -11.33 13.47 -3.95
CA VAL A 44 -12.12 12.33 -4.46
C VAL A 44 -13.30 12.07 -3.53
N ARG A 45 -14.51 11.99 -4.09
CA ARG A 45 -15.72 11.58 -3.33
C ARG A 45 -15.67 10.08 -3.04
N THR A 46 -15.93 9.71 -1.80
CA THR A 46 -15.83 8.32 -1.33
C THR A 46 -17.07 7.87 -0.56
N ILE A 47 -17.23 6.55 -0.47
CA ILE A 47 -18.02 5.90 0.59
C ILE A 47 -17.05 5.24 1.56
N ARG A 48 -17.32 5.35 2.86
CA ARG A 48 -16.52 4.66 3.88
C ARG A 48 -17.12 3.30 4.20
N VAL A 49 -16.25 2.30 4.26
CA VAL A 49 -16.53 0.98 4.82
C VAL A 49 -15.76 0.85 6.13
N THR A 50 -16.38 0.27 7.14
CA THR A 50 -15.82 0.07 8.48
C THR A 50 -15.89 -1.40 8.87
N GLY A 51 -14.89 -1.89 9.60
CA GLY A 51 -14.99 -3.14 10.36
C GLY A 51 -15.29 -2.86 11.83
N ASP A 52 -16.29 -3.53 12.41
CA ASP A 52 -16.74 -3.35 13.80
C ASP A 52 -16.85 -1.87 14.22
N ASP A 53 -17.73 -1.13 13.52
CA ASP A 53 -17.97 0.30 13.71
C ASP A 53 -16.68 1.16 13.71
N GLY A 54 -15.67 0.70 12.97
CA GLY A 54 -14.38 1.37 12.74
C GLY A 54 -13.25 0.88 13.63
N SER A 55 -13.54 0.09 14.68
CA SER A 55 -12.50 -0.48 15.54
C SER A 55 -11.63 -1.51 14.81
N GLY A 56 -12.20 -2.23 13.85
CA GLY A 56 -11.54 -3.13 12.91
C GLY A 56 -10.89 -2.44 11.69
N GLY A 57 -10.84 -1.11 11.70
CA GLY A 57 -10.28 -0.27 10.64
C GLY A 57 -11.35 0.35 9.74
N THR A 58 -10.91 1.26 8.87
CA THR A 58 -11.78 1.93 7.90
C THR A 58 -11.13 2.00 6.52
N LEU A 59 -11.95 1.88 5.48
CA LEU A 59 -11.56 1.97 4.08
C LEU A 59 -12.47 2.98 3.37
N ASP A 60 -11.90 4.08 2.88
CA ASP A 60 -12.57 4.99 1.97
C ASP A 60 -12.40 4.48 0.53
N VAL A 61 -13.51 4.27 -0.18
CA VAL A 61 -13.56 3.76 -1.57
C VAL A 61 -14.11 4.82 -2.51
N SER A 62 -13.49 5.02 -3.67
CA SER A 62 -13.91 6.01 -4.66
C SER A 62 -15.35 5.76 -5.15
N LEU A 63 -16.13 6.84 -5.25
CA LEU A 63 -17.42 6.88 -5.94
C LEU A 63 -17.30 7.39 -7.39
N GLU A 64 -16.07 7.61 -7.85
CA GLU A 64 -15.77 8.18 -9.15
C GLU A 64 -15.12 7.14 -10.05
N GLY A 65 -15.76 6.83 -11.18
CA GLY A 65 -15.26 5.82 -12.12
C GLY A 65 -15.17 4.43 -11.49
N ARG A 66 -13.96 3.85 -11.49
CA ARG A 66 -13.70 2.54 -10.87
C ARG A 66 -13.60 2.70 -9.34
N PRO A 67 -14.21 1.81 -8.54
CA PRO A 67 -14.28 1.94 -7.09
C PRO A 67 -12.96 1.54 -6.41
N TYR A 68 -11.91 2.32 -6.65
CA TYR A 68 -10.60 2.06 -6.09
C TYR A 68 -10.50 2.44 -4.61
N PRO A 69 -9.67 1.74 -3.82
CA PRO A 69 -9.24 2.20 -2.51
C PRO A 69 -8.62 3.60 -2.60
N VAL A 70 -9.00 4.50 -1.69
CA VAL A 70 -8.42 5.84 -1.59
C VAL A 70 -7.65 6.00 -0.29
N ARG A 71 -8.20 5.50 0.82
CA ARG A 71 -7.53 5.56 2.13
C ARG A 71 -7.90 4.38 3.00
N LEU A 72 -6.90 3.75 3.60
CA LEU A 72 -7.07 2.74 4.64
C LEU A 72 -6.52 3.26 5.97
N VAL A 73 -7.34 3.24 7.02
CA VAL A 73 -6.90 3.43 8.41
C VAL A 73 -6.94 2.07 9.09
N ARG A 74 -5.78 1.58 9.56
CA ARG A 74 -5.71 0.27 10.19
C ARG A 74 -6.22 0.32 11.63
N ALA A 75 -6.79 -0.80 12.07
CA ALA A 75 -7.17 -1.02 13.46
C ALA A 75 -5.98 -0.81 14.42
N GLY A 76 -6.28 -0.55 15.69
CA GLY A 76 -5.24 -0.48 16.74
C GLY A 76 -4.20 0.63 16.55
N LYS A 77 -4.52 1.69 15.79
CA LYS A 77 -3.60 2.80 15.46
C LYS A 77 -2.35 2.35 14.67
N ALA A 78 -2.44 1.26 13.91
CA ALA A 78 -1.34 0.69 13.13
C ALA A 78 -1.00 1.48 11.83
N GLY A 79 -1.32 2.77 11.77
CA GLY A 79 -1.01 3.66 10.66
C GLY A 79 -2.14 3.84 9.64
N THR A 80 -1.83 4.63 8.61
CA THR A 80 -2.74 4.99 7.52
C THR A 80 -2.01 4.81 6.19
N LEU A 81 -2.71 4.28 5.19
CA LEU A 81 -2.26 4.21 3.81
C LEU A 81 -3.19 5.06 2.94
N THR A 82 -2.60 5.81 2.02
CA THR A 82 -3.32 6.58 1.00
C THR A 82 -2.90 6.06 -0.36
N PHE A 83 -3.87 5.89 -1.25
CA PHE A 83 -3.66 5.37 -2.59
C PHE A 83 -4.10 6.43 -3.60
N SER A 84 -3.26 6.67 -4.60
CA SER A 84 -3.51 7.60 -5.70
C SER A 84 -3.02 7.01 -7.02
N ASP A 85 -3.32 7.69 -8.12
CA ASP A 85 -2.72 7.43 -9.44
C ASP A 85 -2.90 5.99 -9.94
N TRP A 86 -4.07 5.41 -9.65
CA TRP A 86 -4.41 4.05 -10.03
C TRP A 86 -4.40 3.85 -11.55
N GLY A 87 -3.43 3.05 -12.02
CA GLY A 87 -3.28 2.76 -13.44
C GLY A 87 -2.75 3.93 -14.25
N THR A 88 -2.16 4.93 -13.58
CA THR A 88 -1.37 5.97 -14.24
C THR A 88 0.01 5.40 -14.56
N ASP A 89 0.46 5.60 -15.80
CA ASP A 89 1.81 5.25 -16.20
C ASP A 89 2.82 6.19 -15.53
N PHE A 90 3.99 5.67 -15.19
CA PHE A 90 5.10 6.46 -14.67
C PHE A 90 6.38 6.08 -15.39
N ASP A 91 7.18 7.08 -15.75
CA ASP A 91 8.47 6.83 -16.38
C ASP A 91 9.45 6.32 -15.33
N LEU A 92 9.99 5.13 -15.56
CA LEU A 92 11.00 4.52 -14.71
C LEU A 92 12.39 4.77 -15.29
N GLU A 93 13.17 5.61 -14.61
CA GLU A 93 14.55 5.87 -14.97
C GLU A 93 15.51 5.15 -14.03
N LYS A 94 16.62 4.67 -14.59
CA LYS A 94 17.71 4.13 -13.77
C LYS A 94 18.33 5.29 -12.98
N PRO A 95 18.48 5.18 -11.66
CA PRO A 95 19.19 6.20 -10.88
C PRO A 95 20.65 6.34 -11.36
N ALA A 96 21.23 7.53 -11.20
CA ALA A 96 22.64 7.77 -11.50
C ALA A 96 23.56 6.90 -10.61
N GLU A 97 24.81 6.72 -11.02
CA GLU A 97 25.75 5.85 -10.28
C GLU A 97 26.07 6.39 -8.89
N ASP A 98 26.19 7.72 -8.76
CA ASP A 98 26.43 8.43 -7.50
C ASP A 98 25.20 8.48 -6.58
N GLU A 99 24.00 8.19 -7.11
CA GLU A 99 22.76 8.00 -6.35
C GLU A 99 22.47 6.52 -6.06
N THR A 100 23.35 5.62 -6.50
CA THR A 100 23.17 4.17 -6.37
C THR A 100 24.07 3.59 -5.29
N LEU A 101 23.47 3.20 -4.17
CA LEU A 101 24.13 2.32 -3.20
C LEU A 101 24.15 0.87 -3.72
N ASP A 102 25.33 0.34 -4.03
CA ASP A 102 25.55 -1.07 -4.43
C ASP A 102 26.08 -1.88 -3.25
N TYR A 103 25.30 -2.86 -2.82
CA TYR A 103 25.63 -3.72 -1.69
C TYR A 103 26.51 -4.93 -2.06
N GLY A 104 26.92 -5.07 -3.33
CA GLY A 104 27.80 -6.17 -3.76
C GLY A 104 27.15 -7.54 -3.65
N GLN A 105 27.96 -8.61 -3.61
CA GLN A 105 27.50 -10.01 -3.56
C GLN A 105 27.17 -10.51 -2.14
N GLU A 106 27.70 -9.85 -1.10
CA GLU A 106 27.49 -10.22 0.29
C GLU A 106 27.27 -8.94 1.12
N LEU A 107 26.09 -8.84 1.73
CA LEU A 107 25.82 -7.83 2.75
C LEU A 107 26.59 -8.19 4.03
N PRO A 108 27.23 -7.23 4.71
CA PRO A 108 27.88 -7.51 5.98
C PRO A 108 26.87 -8.06 6.99
N THR A 109 27.18 -9.21 7.58
CA THR A 109 26.45 -9.73 8.73
C THR A 109 26.70 -8.80 9.90
N SER A 110 25.62 -8.19 10.41
CA SER A 110 25.64 -7.35 11.61
C SER A 110 26.19 -8.08 12.83
#